data_AF-A0A974S6G3-F1
#
_entry.id   AF-A0A974S6G3-F1
#
_cell.length_a   1.000
_cell.length_b   1.000
_cell.length_c   1.000
_cell.angle_alpha   90.00
_cell.angle_beta   90.00
_cell.angle_gamma   90.00
#
_symmetry.space_group_name_H-M   'P 1'
#
loop_
_entity.id
_entity.type
_entity.pdbx_description
1 polymer ?
#
loop_
_entity_poly.entity_id
_entity_poly.type
_entity_poly.pdbx_seq_one_letter_code
_entity_poly.pdbx_strand_id
1 'polypeptide(L)'
;MKKSLTFGVITLFSVTTLAACGGGGTSDSSSASGGGKASGEQVLRVTEQQEMPTADLSLATDRISFIALNNVYEGIYRLDKDNKVQPAGAAEKAEVSEDGLTYKN
;
A
#
# COMPACT_ATOMS: atom_id res chain seq x y z
N MET A 1 50.20 -6.88 -31.99
CA MET A 1 49.11 -7.38 -31.13
C MET A 1 49.07 -6.64 -29.78
N LYS A 2 48.98 -5.30 -29.78
CA LYS A 2 48.95 -4.48 -28.55
C LYS A 2 47.94 -3.31 -28.59
N LYS A 3 47.16 -3.19 -29.68
CA LYS A 3 46.20 -2.10 -29.91
C LYS A 3 44.73 -2.56 -29.95
N SER A 4 44.45 -3.87 -30.05
CA SER A 4 43.08 -4.41 -30.02
C SER A 4 42.59 -4.74 -28.61
N LEU A 5 43.48 -4.80 -27.62
CA LEU A 5 43.13 -5.08 -26.22
C LEU A 5 42.68 -3.82 -25.45
N THR A 6 43.09 -2.64 -25.92
CA THR A 6 42.78 -1.36 -25.26
C THR A 6 41.37 -0.85 -25.54
N PHE A 7 40.74 -1.27 -26.64
CA PHE A 7 39.35 -0.90 -26.95
C PHE A 7 38.31 -1.76 -26.22
N GLY A 8 38.64 -2.99 -25.80
CA GLY A 8 37.71 -3.87 -25.08
C GLY A 8 37.55 -3.55 -23.59
N VAL A 9 38.56 -2.92 -22.98
CA VAL A 9 38.57 -2.61 -21.53
C VAL A 9 37.73 -1.38 -21.19
N ILE A 10 37.63 -0.40 -22.11
CA ILE A 10 36.86 0.83 -21.89
C ILE A 10 35.35 0.58 -22.02
N THR A 11 34.90 -0.31 -22.92
CA THR A 11 33.48 -0.68 -23.06
C THR A 11 32.98 -1.53 -21.90
N LEU A 12 33.83 -2.36 -21.29
CA LEU A 12 33.45 -3.19 -20.16
C LEU A 12 33.30 -2.39 -18.85
N PHE A 13 34.03 -1.27 -18.71
CA PHE A 13 33.94 -0.40 -17.53
C PHE A 13 32.70 0.50 -17.51
N SER A 14 32.16 0.88 -18.68
CA SER A 14 30.93 1.69 -18.77
C SER A 14 29.65 0.89 -18.47
N VAL A 15 29.66 -0.44 -18.60
CA VAL A 15 28.49 -1.27 -18.26
C VAL A 15 28.41 -1.48 -16.74
N THR A 16 29.55 -1.53 -16.04
CA THR A 16 29.59 -1.71 -14.58
C THR A 16 29.20 -0.47 -13.78
N THR A 17 29.34 0.74 -14.34
CA THR A 17 28.89 1.98 -13.67
C THR A 17 27.40 2.23 -13.84
N LEU A 18 26.75 1.66 -14.86
CA LEU A 18 25.30 1.77 -15.05
C LEU A 18 24.51 0.84 -14.12
N ALA A 19 25.07 -0.31 -13.74
CA ALA A 19 24.48 -1.20 -12.73
C ALA A 19 24.49 -0.58 -11.32
N ALA A 20 25.38 0.38 -11.04
CA ALA A 20 25.45 1.07 -9.75
C ALA A 20 24.45 2.23 -9.59
N CYS A 21 23.89 2.75 -10.69
CA CYS A 21 22.80 3.74 -10.64
C CYS A 21 21.40 3.10 -10.80
N GLY A 22 21.34 1.79 -11.11
CA GLY A 22 20.10 1.00 -11.21
C GLY A 22 19.90 -0.05 -10.11
N GLY A 23 20.80 -0.16 -9.14
CA GLY A 23 20.80 -1.24 -8.14
C GLY A 23 21.58 -0.88 -6.88
N GLY A 24 21.17 0.19 -6.21
CA GLY A 24 21.71 0.56 -4.90
C GLY A 24 20.99 -0.20 -3.77
N GLY A 25 21.61 -1.27 -3.26
CA GLY A 25 21.24 -1.90 -2.00
C GLY A 25 21.69 -3.36 -1.86
N THR A 26 22.79 -3.60 -1.16
CA THR A 26 23.11 -4.91 -0.53
C THR A 26 23.18 -4.68 0.99
N SER A 27 22.79 -5.72 1.75
CA SER A 27 22.59 -5.83 3.21
C SER A 27 21.13 -5.51 3.60
N ASP A 28 20.27 -6.42 4.05
CA ASP A 28 20.43 -7.75 4.64
C ASP A 28 19.26 -8.66 4.25
N SER A 29 19.57 -9.94 4.10
CA SER A 29 18.56 -11.01 4.07
C SER A 29 18.14 -11.33 5.50
N SER A 30 17.25 -10.51 6.06
CA SER A 30 16.46 -10.88 7.23
C SER A 30 15.00 -10.98 6.80
N SER A 31 14.53 -12.23 6.67
CA SER A 31 13.11 -12.56 6.64
C SER A 31 12.44 -11.95 7.88
N ALA A 32 11.77 -10.82 7.72
CA ALA A 32 10.97 -10.22 8.78
C ALA A 32 9.59 -10.90 8.78
N SER A 33 9.57 -12.12 9.31
CA SER A 33 8.38 -12.66 9.95
C SER A 33 8.04 -11.77 11.15
N GLY A 34 6.89 -11.08 11.10
CA GLY A 34 6.11 -10.66 12.26
C GLY A 34 6.75 -9.68 13.28
N GLY A 35 6.17 -8.48 13.39
CA GLY A 35 6.08 -7.78 14.67
C GLY A 35 7.20 -6.81 15.05
N GLY A 36 7.81 -6.10 14.09
CA GLY A 36 8.66 -4.94 14.39
C GLY A 36 7.81 -3.74 14.82
N LYS A 37 7.98 -3.25 16.05
CA LYS A 37 7.34 -1.99 16.50
C LYS A 37 7.89 -0.84 15.66
N ALA A 38 7.02 -0.11 14.99
CA ALA A 38 7.43 1.07 14.23
C ALA A 38 8.14 2.07 15.15
N SER A 39 9.36 2.49 14.79
CA SER A 39 10.18 3.44 15.54
C SER A 39 10.31 4.76 14.79
N GLY A 40 10.23 5.88 15.51
CA GLY A 40 10.32 7.23 14.93
C GLY A 40 8.97 7.80 14.46
N GLU A 41 9.01 8.96 13.81
CA GLU A 41 7.83 9.69 13.31
C GLU A 41 7.10 8.91 12.20
N GLN A 42 5.81 8.62 12.40
CA GLN A 42 4.97 7.87 11.46
C GLN A 42 4.16 8.84 10.59
N VAL A 43 4.82 9.55 9.66
CA VAL A 43 4.15 10.47 8.73
C VAL A 43 4.13 9.91 7.33
N LEU A 44 2.92 9.71 6.81
CA LEU A 44 2.67 9.33 5.42
C LEU A 44 2.39 10.58 4.58
N ARG A 45 3.13 10.76 3.48
CA ARG A 45 2.88 11.79 2.47
C ARG A 45 2.53 11.11 1.15
N VAL A 46 1.34 11.34 0.64
CA VAL A 46 0.82 10.75 -0.59
C VAL A 46 0.34 11.84 -1.54
N THR A 47 0.32 11.54 -2.84
CA THR A 47 -0.23 12.41 -3.89
C THR A 47 -1.46 11.76 -4.49
N GLU A 48 -2.50 12.55 -4.76
CA GLU A 48 -3.69 12.09 -5.47
C GLU A 48 -3.76 12.67 -6.88
N GLN A 49 -4.36 11.92 -7.80
CA GLN A 49 -4.39 12.26 -9.24
C GLN A 49 -5.40 13.35 -9.59
N GLN A 50 -6.40 13.57 -8.73
CA GLN A 50 -7.45 14.56 -8.92
C GLN A 50 -7.89 15.14 -7.57
N GLU A 51 -8.50 16.31 -7.61
CA GLU A 51 -9.16 16.92 -6.46
C GLU A 51 -10.34 16.05 -6.00
N MET A 52 -10.64 16.07 -4.69
CA MET A 52 -11.79 15.35 -4.14
C MET A 52 -13.09 16.07 -4.54
N PRO A 53 -14.03 15.41 -5.25
CA PRO A 53 -15.28 16.04 -5.65
C PRO A 53 -16.18 16.48 -4.49
N THR A 54 -16.29 15.67 -3.44
CA THR A 54 -17.11 16.00 -2.25
C THR A 54 -16.64 15.26 -1.00
N ALA A 55 -16.75 15.91 0.15
CA ALA A 55 -16.58 15.30 1.47
C ALA A 55 -17.91 14.87 2.12
N ASP A 56 -19.03 15.02 1.42
CA ASP A 56 -20.34 14.53 1.88
C ASP A 56 -20.52 13.07 1.49
N LEU A 57 -20.55 12.19 2.50
CA LEU A 57 -20.71 10.75 2.33
C LEU A 57 -21.99 10.37 1.57
N SER A 58 -23.05 11.17 1.67
CA SER A 58 -24.34 10.89 1.01
C SER A 58 -24.33 11.25 -0.48
N LEU A 59 -23.36 12.05 -0.92
CA LEU A 59 -23.25 12.56 -2.29
C LEU A 59 -22.03 11.98 -3.04
N ALA A 60 -21.08 11.38 -2.33
CA ALA A 60 -19.87 10.80 -2.91
C ALA A 60 -20.21 9.65 -3.87
N THR A 61 -19.57 9.65 -5.04
CA THR A 61 -19.78 8.62 -6.09
C THR A 61 -18.48 8.15 -6.74
N ASP A 62 -17.34 8.69 -6.31
CA ASP A 62 -16.03 8.44 -6.91
C ASP A 62 -15.03 7.83 -5.92
N ARG A 63 -13.99 7.19 -6.47
CA ARG A 63 -12.95 6.49 -5.69
C ARG A 63 -12.16 7.42 -4.77
N ILE A 64 -11.87 8.65 -5.17
CA ILE A 64 -10.97 9.53 -4.43
C ILE A 64 -11.66 10.06 -3.18
N SER A 65 -12.93 10.48 -3.31
CA SER A 65 -13.77 10.80 -2.16
C SER A 65 -13.86 9.62 -1.20
N PHE A 66 -14.15 8.41 -1.70
CA PHE A 66 -14.24 7.23 -0.83
C PHE A 66 -12.91 6.82 -0.19
N ILE A 67 -11.75 7.09 -0.80
CA ILE A 67 -10.46 6.88 -0.13
C ILE A 67 -10.35 7.77 1.10
N ALA A 68 -10.57 9.08 0.96
CA ALA A 68 -10.50 10.01 2.08
C ALA A 68 -11.56 9.67 3.14
N LEU A 69 -12.81 9.45 2.72
CA LEU A 69 -13.94 9.16 3.59
C LEU A 69 -13.75 7.87 4.39
N ASN A 70 -13.24 6.79 3.78
CA ASN A 70 -12.98 5.54 4.50
C ASN A 70 -11.86 5.64 5.55
N ASN A 71 -11.00 6.68 5.48
CA ASN A 71 -9.96 6.91 6.49
C ASN A 71 -10.43 7.78 7.66
N VAL A 72 -11.49 8.60 7.48
CA VAL A 72 -11.98 9.54 8.51
C VAL A 72 -13.34 9.15 9.09
N TYR A 73 -14.14 8.36 8.37
CA TYR A 73 -15.37 7.74 8.85
C TYR A 73 -15.18 6.24 9.04
N GLU A 74 -16.00 5.64 9.90
CA GLU A 74 -16.03 4.20 10.12
C GLU A 74 -17.47 3.71 9.94
N GLY A 75 -17.67 2.70 9.08
CA GLY A 75 -18.95 2.01 8.92
C GLY A 75 -19.16 0.91 9.96
N ILE A 76 -20.27 0.19 9.88
CA ILE A 76 -20.56 -0.97 10.75
C ILE A 76 -19.55 -2.12 10.57
N TYR A 77 -19.00 -2.28 9.36
CA TYR A 77 -17.99 -3.26 9.00
C TYR A 77 -16.87 -2.61 8.19
N ARG A 78 -15.72 -3.27 8.16
CA ARG A 78 -14.59 -2.94 7.27
C ARG A 78 -13.92 -4.21 6.74
N LEU A 79 -13.07 -4.04 5.74
CA LEU A 79 -12.22 -5.12 5.23
C LEU A 79 -10.88 -5.13 5.98
N ASP A 80 -10.41 -6.32 6.34
CA ASP A 80 -9.05 -6.50 6.82
C ASP A 80 -8.03 -6.61 5.67
N LYS A 81 -6.76 -6.83 6.02
CA LYS A 81 -5.64 -6.99 5.08
C LYS A 81 -5.82 -8.14 4.07
N ASP A 82 -6.68 -9.11 4.37
CA ASP A 82 -6.97 -10.29 3.55
C ASP A 82 -8.32 -10.15 2.82
N ASN A 83 -8.87 -8.92 2.80
CA ASN A 83 -10.18 -8.58 2.25
C ASN A 83 -11.33 -9.37 2.90
N LYS A 84 -11.22 -9.73 4.18
CA LYS A 84 -12.31 -10.34 4.93
C LYS A 84 -13.08 -9.28 5.69
N VAL A 85 -14.40 -9.44 5.72
CA VAL A 85 -15.30 -8.55 6.46
C VAL A 85 -15.11 -8.76 7.96
N GLN A 86 -14.79 -7.67 8.67
CA GLN A 86 -14.63 -7.62 10.12
C GLN A 86 -15.54 -6.54 10.72
N PRO A 87 -16.06 -6.75 11.94
CA PRO A 87 -16.75 -5.70 12.69
C PRO A 87 -15.86 -4.47 12.82
N ALA A 88 -16.47 -3.29 12.69
CA ALA A 88 -15.81 -2.00 12.81
C ALA A 88 -16.58 -1.13 13.82
N GLY A 89 -17.54 -0.35 13.36
CA GLY A 89 -18.49 0.36 14.24
C GLY A 89 -19.48 -0.58 14.95
N ALA A 90 -19.71 -1.79 14.42
CA ALA A 90 -20.48 -2.81 15.12
C ALA A 90 -19.61 -3.53 16.17
N ALA A 91 -20.22 -3.88 17.31
CA ALA A 91 -19.53 -4.62 18.38
C ALA A 91 -19.15 -6.04 17.95
N GLU A 92 -20.01 -6.68 17.15
CA GLU A 92 -19.81 -8.04 16.65
C GLU A 92 -20.44 -8.23 15.27
N LYS A 93 -20.32 -9.44 14.72
CA LYS A 93 -20.98 -9.79 13.46
C LYS A 93 -22.45 -10.03 13.72
N ALA A 94 -23.28 -9.49 12.83
CA ALA A 94 -24.72 -9.62 12.92
C ALA A 94 -25.15 -11.07 12.72
N GLU A 95 -26.09 -11.52 13.54
CA GLU A 95 -26.86 -12.74 13.29
C GLU A 95 -27.89 -12.46 12.20
N VAL A 96 -27.89 -13.29 11.16
CA VAL A 96 -28.80 -13.15 10.01
C VAL A 96 -30.01 -14.06 10.21
N SER A 97 -31.22 -13.53 10.04
CA SER A 97 -32.46 -14.32 10.09
C SER A 97 -32.52 -15.38 9.00
N GLU A 98 -33.36 -16.41 9.18
CA GLU A 98 -33.54 -17.50 8.21
C GLU A 98 -33.98 -17.01 6.82
N ASP A 99 -34.75 -15.91 6.76
CA ASP A 99 -35.20 -15.28 5.51
C ASP A 99 -34.17 -14.33 4.90
N GLY A 100 -33.06 -14.05 5.59
CA GLY A 100 -31.98 -13.16 5.13
C GLY A 100 -32.31 -11.66 5.15
N LEU A 101 -33.45 -11.25 5.73
CA LEU A 101 -33.93 -9.87 5.68
C LEU A 101 -33.65 -9.08 6.96
N THR A 102 -33.32 -9.75 8.06
CA THR A 102 -33.04 -9.12 9.36
C THR A 102 -31.63 -9.43 9.82
N TYR A 103 -30.91 -8.39 10.24
CA TYR A 103 -29.55 -8.44 10.77
C TYR A 103 -29.59 -7.94 12.21
N LYS A 104 -29.30 -8.82 13.17
CA LYS A 104 -29.38 -8.54 14.61
C LYS A 104 -27.99 -8.47 15.22
N ASN A 105 -27.81 -7.56 16.16
CA ASN A 105 -26.62 -7.42 16.98
C ASN A 105 -26.98 -7.62 18.45
#